data_AF-A0A1Z9LY15-F1
#
_entry.id   AF-A0A1Z9LY15-F1
#
_cell.length_a   1.000
_cell.length_b   1.000
_cell.length_c   1.000
_cell.angle_alpha   90.00
_cell.angle_beta   90.00
_cell.angle_gamma   90.00
#
_symmetry.space_group_name_H-M   'P 1'
#
loop_
_entity.id
_entity.type
_entity.pdbx_description
1 polymer ?
#
loop_
_entity_poly.entity_id
_entity_poly.type
_entity_poly.pdbx_seq_one_letter_code
_entity_poly.pdbx_strand_id
1 'polypeptide(L)'
;MFKNLTDENRNIYDFVSNKTYNLNQSSVTRYAFISGSSNDTLSTNYNFARINLYLSGSDYTTHTKKYNTFPTVGNQLNSDDMFFDKFYISGSVVSIPQNEFGDRIKPGSFTLTDDTTGAIIKDDLKGNLFGSNASFSQSAATSLSSSDNYIGNIFYDVGVFAITETASFDGTNNYSDVTSGNYTVRYKGVHEISTYEYVCNAASNEFNQTQNETIFKPGGAGKLKDHLTGSLFPTYITEVGLYDDAEDLIGIARLSQAIPKSRKIPMRFFVRMDY
;
A
#
# COMPACT_ATOMS: atom_id res chain seq x y z
N MET A 1 -5.91 -27.80 25.19
CA MET A 1 -6.76 -26.84 25.92
C MET A 1 -6.67 -25.54 25.15
N PHE A 2 -7.79 -25.10 24.60
CA PHE A 2 -7.86 -23.88 23.79
C PHE A 2 -8.68 -22.84 24.54
N LYS A 3 -8.46 -21.57 24.21
CA LYS A 3 -9.27 -20.47 24.70
C LYS A 3 -9.54 -19.54 23.54
N ASN A 4 -10.83 -19.31 23.30
CA ASN A 4 -11.27 -18.47 22.21
C ASN A 4 -10.93 -17.02 22.55
N LEU A 5 -10.25 -16.36 21.62
CA LEU A 5 -10.01 -14.92 21.67
C LEU A 5 -11.15 -14.25 20.92
N THR A 6 -11.70 -13.19 21.51
CA THR A 6 -12.69 -12.34 20.86
C THR A 6 -12.01 -11.07 20.31
N ASP A 7 -12.73 -10.27 19.54
CA ASP A 7 -12.23 -8.98 19.06
C ASP A 7 -11.78 -8.05 20.21
N GLU A 8 -12.37 -8.18 21.40
CA GLU A 8 -11.94 -7.44 22.60
C GLU A 8 -10.54 -7.82 23.10
N ASN A 9 -10.00 -8.94 22.63
CA ASN A 9 -8.67 -9.42 22.99
C ASN A 9 -7.62 -9.10 21.92
N ARG A 10 -8.01 -8.40 20.84
CA ARG A 10 -7.14 -7.99 19.75
C ARG A 10 -6.99 -6.47 19.75
N ASN A 11 -5.76 -6.01 19.92
CA ASN A 11 -5.41 -4.62 19.64
C ASN A 11 -4.77 -4.52 18.26
N ILE A 12 -5.09 -3.46 17.52
CA ILE A 12 -4.50 -3.16 16.21
C ILE A 12 -3.68 -1.89 16.36
N TYR A 13 -2.42 -1.94 15.94
CA TYR A 13 -1.53 -0.79 15.89
C TYR A 13 -1.04 -0.59 14.46
N ASP A 14 -1.33 0.58 13.91
CA ASP A 14 -0.87 0.93 12.56
C ASP A 14 0.32 1.88 12.67
N PHE A 15 1.43 1.50 12.01
CA PHE A 15 2.62 2.34 11.91
C PHE A 15 2.83 2.77 10.47
N VAL A 16 2.69 4.07 10.22
CA VAL A 16 2.90 4.66 8.90
C VAL A 16 4.27 5.34 8.85
N SER A 17 5.17 4.79 8.04
CA SER A 17 6.48 5.36 7.76
C SER A 17 6.51 6.05 6.39
N ASN A 18 7.27 7.15 6.30
CA ASN A 18 7.43 7.90 5.05
C ASN A 18 8.91 7.98 4.68
N LYS A 19 9.32 7.33 3.60
CA LYS A 19 10.70 7.36 3.10
C LYS A 19 10.80 8.27 1.88
N THR A 20 11.81 9.14 1.85
CA THR A 20 12.05 10.02 0.70
C THR A 20 12.86 9.27 -0.36
N TYR A 21 12.40 9.30 -1.60
CA TYR A 21 13.07 8.75 -2.77
C TYR A 21 13.47 9.88 -3.71
N ASN A 22 14.66 9.73 -4.31
CA ASN A 22 15.18 10.61 -5.35
C ASN A 22 15.65 9.71 -6.49
N LEU A 23 14.78 9.49 -7.47
CA LEU A 23 15.02 8.61 -8.61
C LEU A 23 15.41 9.43 -9.84
N ASN A 24 16.24 8.85 -10.70
CA ASN A 24 16.52 9.41 -12.02
C ASN A 24 15.81 8.58 -13.11
N GLN A 25 15.92 9.01 -14.36
CA GLN A 25 15.33 8.36 -15.52
C GLN A 25 15.71 6.89 -15.72
N SER A 26 16.80 6.41 -15.11
CA SER A 26 17.21 4.99 -15.19
C SER A 26 16.50 4.09 -14.17
N SER A 27 15.95 4.67 -13.11
CA SER A 27 15.25 3.94 -12.03
C SER A 27 13.74 3.85 -12.23
N VAL A 28 13.21 4.54 -13.24
CA VAL A 28 11.78 4.55 -13.59
C VAL A 28 11.61 4.11 -15.03
N THR A 29 10.45 3.53 -15.36
CA THR A 29 10.19 3.07 -16.73
C THR A 29 9.24 4.03 -17.42
N ARG A 30 9.69 4.62 -18.54
CA ARG A 30 8.89 5.54 -19.35
C ARG A 30 8.26 4.83 -20.54
N TYR A 31 6.97 5.05 -20.74
CA TYR A 31 6.17 4.61 -21.86
C TYR A 31 5.63 5.84 -22.60
N ALA A 32 6.26 6.20 -23.72
CA ALA A 32 5.70 7.19 -24.63
C ALA A 32 4.49 6.60 -25.36
N PHE A 33 3.52 7.44 -25.68
CA PHE A 33 2.35 7.04 -26.46
C PHE A 33 1.97 8.10 -27.48
N ILE A 34 1.43 7.64 -28.62
CA ILE A 34 0.93 8.49 -29.70
C ILE A 34 -0.27 7.78 -30.35
N SER A 35 -1.43 8.45 -30.41
CA SER A 35 -2.65 7.99 -31.06
C SER A 35 -2.45 7.84 -32.56
N GLY A 36 -2.87 6.70 -33.12
CA GLY A 36 -2.80 6.45 -34.56
C GLY A 36 -1.37 6.30 -35.11
N SER A 37 -0.38 6.07 -34.26
CA SER A 37 1.00 5.82 -34.69
C SER A 37 1.10 4.50 -35.48
N SER A 38 1.96 4.48 -36.51
CA SER A 38 2.34 3.25 -37.20
C SER A 38 3.27 2.35 -36.38
N ASN A 39 3.80 2.85 -35.25
CA ASN A 39 4.56 2.06 -34.29
C ASN A 39 3.60 1.40 -33.29
N ASP A 40 3.57 0.07 -33.32
CA ASP A 40 2.68 -0.74 -32.50
C ASP A 40 2.85 -0.48 -30.99
N THR A 41 4.08 -0.24 -30.53
CA THR A 41 4.36 0.08 -29.12
C THR A 41 3.72 1.40 -28.71
N LEU A 42 3.84 2.45 -29.53
CA LEU A 42 3.28 3.78 -29.20
C LEU A 42 1.75 3.79 -29.25
N SER A 43 1.17 3.04 -30.18
CA SER A 43 -0.28 2.87 -30.33
C SER A 43 -0.86 2.03 -29.18
N THR A 44 -0.19 0.94 -28.80
CA THR A 44 -0.60 0.09 -27.68
C THR A 44 -0.51 0.85 -26.35
N ASN A 45 0.56 1.62 -26.13
CA ASN A 45 0.69 2.45 -24.94
C ASN A 45 -0.40 3.54 -24.88
N TYR A 46 -0.81 4.09 -26.02
CA TYR A 46 -1.91 5.06 -26.09
C TYR A 46 -3.22 4.41 -25.65
N ASN A 47 -3.55 3.25 -26.21
CA ASN A 47 -4.75 2.50 -25.82
C ASN A 47 -4.71 2.10 -24.35
N PHE A 48 -3.55 1.68 -23.85
CA PHE A 48 -3.37 1.34 -22.44
C PHE A 48 -3.64 2.55 -21.53
N ALA A 49 -2.97 3.68 -21.77
CA ALA A 49 -3.13 4.88 -20.96
C ALA A 49 -4.57 5.39 -21.03
N ARG A 50 -5.14 5.44 -22.24
CA ARG A 50 -6.51 5.84 -22.48
C ARG A 50 -7.50 4.99 -21.69
N ILE A 51 -7.41 3.66 -21.77
CA ILE A 51 -8.38 2.74 -21.16
C ILE A 51 -8.16 2.56 -19.65
N ASN A 52 -6.93 2.48 -19.17
CA ASN A 52 -6.68 2.14 -17.77
C ASN A 52 -6.56 3.36 -16.84
N LEU A 53 -6.24 4.53 -17.38
CA LEU A 53 -5.97 5.74 -16.58
C LEU A 53 -6.98 6.86 -16.82
N TYR A 54 -7.60 6.93 -18.01
CA TYR A 54 -8.43 8.09 -18.42
C TYR A 54 -9.86 7.74 -18.86
N LEU A 55 -10.16 6.46 -19.13
CA LEU A 55 -11.52 5.97 -19.41
C LEU A 55 -11.88 4.83 -18.45
N SER A 56 -12.45 5.19 -17.30
CA SER A 56 -13.08 4.20 -16.42
C SER A 56 -14.38 3.69 -17.04
N GLY A 57 -14.33 2.50 -17.64
CA GLY A 57 -15.51 1.91 -18.26
C GLY A 57 -15.85 2.56 -19.61
N SER A 58 -16.51 1.77 -20.45
CA SER A 58 -16.81 2.18 -21.82
C SER A 58 -17.74 3.40 -21.88
N ASP A 59 -17.72 4.12 -23.01
CA ASP A 59 -18.64 5.25 -23.29
C ASP A 59 -20.12 4.87 -23.13
N TYR A 60 -20.44 3.56 -23.15
CA TYR A 60 -21.76 2.99 -22.87
C TYR A 60 -22.24 3.19 -21.42
N THR A 61 -21.33 3.45 -20.47
CA THR A 61 -21.65 3.58 -19.04
C THR A 61 -22.20 4.97 -18.66
N THR A 62 -22.03 5.97 -19.54
CA THR A 62 -22.60 7.33 -19.40
C THR A 62 -24.12 7.31 -19.19
N HIS A 63 -24.82 6.30 -19.72
CA HIS A 63 -26.28 6.17 -19.64
C HIS A 63 -26.75 5.15 -18.60
N THR A 64 -25.83 4.35 -18.02
CA THR A 64 -26.18 3.25 -17.12
C THR A 64 -25.18 3.10 -15.97
N LYS A 65 -25.47 3.79 -14.86
CA LYS A 65 -24.70 3.77 -13.60
C LYS A 65 -24.47 2.37 -13.00
N LYS A 66 -25.23 1.35 -13.44
CA LYS A 66 -25.13 -0.03 -12.94
C LYS A 66 -23.86 -0.77 -13.37
N TYR A 67 -23.14 -0.29 -14.38
CA TYR A 67 -21.92 -0.93 -14.90
C TYR A 67 -20.62 -0.29 -14.38
N ASN A 68 -20.73 0.74 -13.55
CA ASN A 68 -19.59 1.44 -12.93
C ASN A 68 -19.72 1.38 -11.41
N THR A 69 -19.70 0.16 -10.85
CA THR A 69 -19.87 -0.10 -9.41
C THR A 69 -18.56 -0.19 -8.64
N PHE A 70 -17.42 -0.24 -9.33
CA PHE A 70 -16.10 -0.33 -8.71
C PHE A 70 -15.28 0.92 -9.07
N PRO A 71 -14.68 1.60 -8.08
CA PRO A 71 -13.78 2.70 -8.34
C PRO A 71 -12.55 2.16 -9.08
N THR A 72 -12.36 2.58 -10.33
CA THR A 72 -11.11 2.35 -11.06
C THR A 72 -10.28 3.62 -11.04
N VAL A 73 -8.97 3.46 -11.25
CA VAL A 73 -8.08 4.59 -11.57
C VAL A 73 -8.68 5.36 -12.75
N GLY A 74 -8.82 6.69 -12.63
CA GLY A 74 -9.41 7.51 -13.69
C GLY A 74 -10.93 7.68 -13.66
N ASN A 75 -11.63 7.20 -12.62
CA ASN A 75 -13.08 7.24 -12.58
C ASN A 75 -13.65 8.62 -12.24
N GLN A 76 -14.25 9.28 -13.22
CA GLN A 76 -14.94 10.57 -13.06
C GLN A 76 -16.10 10.52 -12.04
N LEU A 77 -16.63 9.34 -11.72
CA LEU A 77 -17.69 9.16 -10.72
C LEU A 77 -17.18 9.02 -9.28
N ASN A 78 -15.86 8.89 -9.06
CA ASN A 78 -15.30 8.72 -7.71
C ASN A 78 -15.39 9.98 -6.84
N SER A 79 -15.92 11.10 -7.36
CA SER A 79 -15.81 12.42 -6.70
C SER A 79 -14.36 12.84 -6.46
N ASP A 80 -13.44 12.31 -7.26
CA ASP A 80 -12.03 12.65 -7.20
C ASP A 80 -11.87 14.07 -7.76
N ASP A 81 -11.08 14.89 -7.07
CA ASP A 81 -10.70 16.24 -7.51
C ASP A 81 -9.71 16.21 -8.72
N MET A 82 -9.60 15.06 -9.39
CA MET A 82 -8.70 14.82 -10.52
C MET A 82 -9.33 15.31 -11.84
N PHE A 83 -8.52 15.95 -12.67
CA PHE A 83 -8.91 16.39 -14.01
C PHE A 83 -8.51 15.35 -15.06
N PHE A 84 -9.47 14.87 -15.83
CA PHE A 84 -9.30 13.84 -16.87
C PHE A 84 -9.69 14.31 -18.28
N ASP A 85 -10.08 15.58 -18.41
CA ASP A 85 -10.62 16.19 -19.63
C ASP A 85 -9.57 16.43 -20.72
N LYS A 86 -8.29 16.36 -20.37
CA LYS A 86 -7.15 16.69 -21.25
C LYS A 86 -6.20 15.52 -21.45
N PHE A 87 -6.73 14.48 -22.07
CA PHE A 87 -5.95 13.38 -22.63
C PHE A 87 -5.75 13.61 -24.14
N TYR A 88 -4.53 13.99 -24.53
CA TYR A 88 -4.20 14.38 -25.90
C TYR A 88 -3.70 13.20 -26.76
N ILE A 89 -3.44 13.49 -28.04
CA ILE A 89 -2.92 12.56 -29.04
C ILE A 89 -1.59 11.95 -28.63
N SER A 90 -0.77 12.64 -27.84
CA SER A 90 0.55 12.16 -27.42
C SER A 90 0.86 12.53 -25.98
N GLY A 91 1.73 11.76 -25.35
CA GLY A 91 2.21 12.01 -23.99
C GLY A 91 3.13 10.90 -23.50
N SER A 92 3.36 10.87 -22.20
CA SER A 92 4.14 9.81 -21.55
C SER A 92 3.49 9.34 -20.26
N VAL A 93 3.58 8.04 -20.02
CA VAL A 93 3.31 7.42 -18.73
C VAL A 93 4.63 6.95 -18.16
N VAL A 94 4.89 7.26 -16.90
CA VAL A 94 6.09 6.82 -16.19
C VAL A 94 5.66 5.97 -14.99
N SER A 95 6.19 4.75 -14.96
CA SER A 95 5.95 3.80 -13.88
C SER A 95 7.12 3.81 -12.91
N ILE A 96 6.80 3.94 -11.63
CA ILE A 96 7.73 3.78 -10.52
C ILE A 96 7.63 2.34 -10.02
N PRO A 97 8.74 1.61 -9.88
CA PRO A 97 8.72 0.25 -9.35
C PRO A 97 8.13 0.16 -7.93
N GLN A 98 7.37 -0.89 -7.62
CA GLN A 98 6.70 -1.05 -6.32
C GLN A 98 7.66 -1.04 -5.12
N ASN A 99 8.85 -1.62 -5.28
CA ASN A 99 9.90 -1.58 -4.25
C ASN A 99 10.43 -0.15 -3.96
N GLU A 100 10.21 0.79 -4.88
CA GLU A 100 10.66 2.18 -4.76
C GLU A 100 9.57 3.13 -4.26
N PHE A 101 8.31 2.70 -4.05
CA PHE A 101 7.28 3.54 -3.44
C PHE A 101 6.53 2.91 -2.25
N GLY A 102 6.65 1.59 -2.05
CA GLY A 102 6.00 0.88 -0.96
C GLY A 102 4.52 0.62 -1.27
N ASP A 103 3.64 1.01 -0.36
CA ASP A 103 2.20 0.77 -0.46
C ASP A 103 1.51 1.85 -1.30
N ARG A 104 1.96 3.11 -1.17
CA ARG A 104 1.50 4.24 -2.00
C ARG A 104 2.50 5.39 -1.96
N ILE A 105 2.42 6.28 -2.94
CA ILE A 105 3.12 7.58 -2.90
C ILE A 105 2.33 8.53 -2.01
N LYS A 106 3.00 9.27 -1.13
CA LYS A 106 2.36 10.27 -0.27
C LYS A 106 1.84 11.45 -1.11
N PRO A 107 0.55 11.81 -1.04
CA PRO A 107 0.01 13.01 -1.67
C PRO A 107 0.73 14.29 -1.19
N GLY A 108 0.97 15.23 -2.11
CA GLY A 108 1.69 16.49 -1.85
C GLY A 108 3.20 16.37 -1.77
N SER A 109 3.77 15.19 -2.04
CA SER A 109 5.21 14.96 -1.91
C SER A 109 5.97 14.86 -3.23
N PHE A 110 5.27 14.74 -4.36
CA PHE A 110 5.84 14.48 -5.66
C PHE A 110 6.37 15.77 -6.30
N THR A 111 7.57 15.68 -6.87
CA THR A 111 8.19 16.73 -7.67
C THR A 111 9.03 16.07 -8.76
N LEU A 112 8.79 16.46 -9.99
CA LEU A 112 9.57 16.09 -11.16
C LEU A 112 10.36 17.32 -11.61
N THR A 113 11.67 17.17 -11.72
CA THR A 113 12.56 18.17 -12.31
C THR A 113 13.16 17.58 -13.57
N ASP A 114 12.86 18.18 -14.71
CA ASP A 114 13.43 17.79 -15.99
C ASP A 114 14.56 18.76 -16.36
N ASP A 115 15.79 18.26 -16.40
CA ASP A 115 16.98 19.09 -16.65
C ASP A 115 17.11 19.48 -18.12
N THR A 116 16.41 18.77 -19.01
CA THR A 116 16.48 18.97 -20.46
C THR A 116 15.54 20.10 -20.90
N THR A 117 14.34 20.12 -20.33
CA THR A 117 13.31 21.15 -20.61
C THR A 117 13.31 22.27 -19.57
N GLY A 118 13.96 22.08 -18.42
CA GLY A 118 13.90 22.99 -17.28
C GLY A 118 12.58 22.95 -16.52
N ALA A 119 11.66 22.03 -16.82
CA ALA A 119 10.35 21.96 -16.21
C ALA A 119 10.42 21.46 -14.76
N ILE A 120 9.67 22.12 -13.86
CA ILE A 120 9.49 21.69 -12.47
C ILE A 120 8.01 21.43 -12.22
N ILE A 121 7.61 20.16 -12.26
CA ILE A 121 6.24 19.71 -12.10
C ILE A 121 6.02 19.24 -10.66
N LYS A 122 4.90 19.64 -10.05
CA LYS A 122 4.50 19.28 -8.68
C LYS A 122 3.08 18.77 -8.64
N ASP A 123 2.78 17.97 -7.62
CA ASP A 123 1.41 17.53 -7.36
C ASP A 123 0.64 18.51 -6.46
N ASP A 124 -0.68 18.48 -6.55
CA ASP A 124 -1.61 19.36 -5.83
C ASP A 124 -2.37 18.68 -4.67
N LEU A 125 -1.87 17.54 -4.18
CA LEU A 125 -2.51 16.63 -3.20
C LEU A 125 -3.75 15.89 -3.71
N LYS A 126 -4.30 16.29 -4.86
CA LYS A 126 -5.56 15.78 -5.41
C LYS A 126 -5.34 14.85 -6.60
N GLY A 127 -4.07 14.55 -6.93
CA GLY A 127 -3.71 13.69 -8.06
C GLY A 127 -3.48 14.44 -9.37
N ASN A 128 -3.51 15.79 -9.37
CA ASN A 128 -3.17 16.59 -10.55
C ASN A 128 -1.74 17.07 -10.48
N LEU A 129 -1.10 17.14 -11.64
CA LEU A 129 0.25 17.67 -11.81
C LEU A 129 0.19 19.04 -12.47
N PHE A 130 0.98 19.99 -11.97
CA PHE A 130 1.07 21.34 -12.52
C PHE A 130 2.52 21.83 -12.55
N GLY A 131 2.81 22.74 -13.48
CA GLY A 131 4.14 23.35 -13.64
C GLY A 131 4.33 24.47 -12.62
N SER A 132 5.21 24.28 -11.65
CA SER A 132 5.48 25.29 -10.61
C SER A 132 6.33 26.47 -11.09
N ASN A 133 6.99 26.32 -12.24
CA ASN A 133 7.77 27.36 -12.92
C ASN A 133 7.17 27.77 -14.28
N ALA A 134 5.89 27.50 -14.52
CA ALA A 134 5.22 27.94 -15.74
C ALA A 134 5.05 29.47 -15.72
N SER A 135 5.68 30.16 -16.67
CA SER A 135 5.60 31.61 -16.86
C SER A 135 4.33 32.04 -17.60
N PHE A 136 3.73 31.13 -18.39
CA PHE A 136 2.48 31.36 -19.11
C PHE A 136 1.44 30.34 -18.68
N SER A 137 0.40 30.84 -18.02
CA SER A 137 -0.82 30.12 -17.73
C SER A 137 -1.80 30.31 -18.89
N GLN A 138 -2.45 29.23 -19.33
CA GLN A 138 -3.51 29.32 -20.35
C GLN A 138 -4.82 29.93 -19.80
N SER A 139 -4.87 30.21 -18.50
CA SER A 139 -6.03 30.80 -17.85
C SER A 139 -5.69 32.11 -17.18
N ALA A 140 -6.69 33.00 -17.07
CA ALA A 140 -6.65 34.12 -16.13
C ALA A 140 -6.78 33.66 -14.66
N ALA A 141 -6.66 32.34 -14.39
CA ALA A 141 -6.86 31.76 -13.08
C ALA A 141 -5.71 32.14 -12.15
N THR A 142 -6.06 32.57 -10.93
CA THR A 142 -5.12 33.00 -9.90
C THR A 142 -4.34 31.85 -9.26
N SER A 143 -4.61 30.59 -9.64
CA SER A 143 -4.00 29.37 -9.09
C SER A 143 -3.23 28.60 -10.17
N LEU A 144 -1.99 28.22 -9.86
CA LEU A 144 -1.14 27.41 -10.74
C LEU A 144 -1.65 25.97 -10.91
N SER A 145 -2.34 25.42 -9.90
CA SER A 145 -3.12 24.19 -10.05
C SER A 145 -4.59 24.56 -10.30
N SER A 146 -5.05 24.34 -11.54
CA SER A 146 -6.43 24.53 -11.98
C SER A 146 -6.74 23.56 -13.12
N SER A 147 -8.03 23.34 -13.41
CA SER A 147 -8.47 22.57 -14.59
C SER A 147 -7.91 23.11 -15.90
N ASP A 148 -7.52 24.38 -15.94
CA ASP A 148 -7.00 25.01 -17.15
C ASP A 148 -5.48 24.87 -17.27
N ASN A 149 -4.76 24.67 -16.16
CA ASN A 149 -3.29 24.71 -16.10
C ASN A 149 -2.61 23.38 -15.76
N TYR A 150 -3.38 22.32 -15.48
CA TYR A 150 -2.81 21.01 -15.17
C TYR A 150 -2.05 20.44 -16.38
N ILE A 151 -1.10 19.54 -16.14
CA ILE A 151 -0.17 19.01 -17.16
C ILE A 151 -0.32 17.48 -17.26
N GLY A 152 -0.92 16.87 -16.24
CA GLY A 152 -1.22 15.45 -16.19
C GLY A 152 -1.64 15.02 -14.79
N ASN A 153 -1.46 13.75 -14.48
CA ASN A 153 -1.97 13.14 -13.26
C ASN A 153 -0.94 12.23 -12.61
N ILE A 154 -1.06 12.08 -11.29
CA ILE A 154 -0.33 11.08 -10.51
C ILE A 154 -1.33 10.16 -9.81
N PHE A 155 -1.06 8.86 -9.91
CA PHE A 155 -1.85 7.80 -9.34
C PHE A 155 -1.07 7.18 -8.17
N TYR A 156 -1.36 7.67 -6.96
CA TYR A 156 -0.56 7.42 -5.77
C TYR A 156 -0.45 5.93 -5.40
N ASP A 157 -1.53 5.17 -5.54
CA ASP A 157 -1.60 3.77 -5.08
C ASP A 157 -0.92 2.78 -6.04
N VAL A 158 -0.80 3.14 -7.32
CA VAL A 158 -0.16 2.29 -8.34
C VAL A 158 1.26 2.74 -8.69
N GLY A 159 1.69 3.90 -8.18
CA GLY A 159 3.04 4.44 -8.45
C GLY A 159 3.24 4.87 -9.90
N VAL A 160 2.20 5.37 -10.55
CA VAL A 160 2.26 5.80 -11.96
C VAL A 160 1.96 7.30 -12.04
N PHE A 161 2.69 8.02 -12.88
CA PHE A 161 2.30 9.36 -13.27
C PHE A 161 2.27 9.50 -14.79
N ALA A 162 1.35 10.31 -15.28
CA ALA A 162 1.14 10.56 -16.69
C ALA A 162 1.29 12.05 -16.97
N ILE A 163 2.00 12.37 -18.04
CA ILE A 163 2.13 13.70 -18.61
C ILE A 163 1.36 13.68 -19.93
N THR A 164 0.25 14.40 -19.98
CA THR A 164 -0.73 14.33 -21.09
C THR A 164 -0.93 15.66 -21.78
N GLU A 165 -0.86 16.78 -21.06
CA GLU A 165 -1.03 18.12 -21.61
C GLU A 165 0.29 18.86 -21.71
N THR A 166 0.39 19.73 -22.72
CA THR A 166 1.60 20.46 -23.03
C THR A 166 1.45 21.97 -23.22
N ALA A 167 0.27 22.52 -22.95
CA ALA A 167 -0.04 23.86 -23.39
C ALA A 167 0.22 24.96 -22.33
N SER A 168 0.56 24.58 -21.09
CA SER A 168 1.29 25.45 -20.16
C SER A 168 2.78 25.39 -20.50
N PHE A 169 3.46 26.51 -20.72
CA PHE A 169 4.88 26.56 -21.04
C PHE A 169 5.56 27.74 -20.35
N ASP A 170 6.87 27.67 -20.14
CA ASP A 170 7.64 28.72 -19.45
C ASP A 170 8.01 29.92 -20.34
N GLY A 171 7.51 29.95 -21.58
CA GLY A 171 7.84 30.93 -22.60
C GLY A 171 8.91 30.47 -23.60
N THR A 172 9.69 29.44 -23.26
CA THR A 172 10.85 28.99 -24.05
C THR A 172 10.75 27.51 -24.44
N ASN A 173 10.25 26.64 -23.56
CA ASN A 173 10.18 25.20 -23.80
C ASN A 173 8.75 24.67 -23.71
N ASN A 174 8.31 23.97 -24.76
CA ASN A 174 7.09 23.16 -24.70
C ASN A 174 7.33 22.00 -23.74
N TYR A 175 6.41 21.75 -22.80
CA TYR A 175 6.50 20.61 -21.90
C TYR A 175 6.25 19.24 -22.58
N SER A 176 6.33 19.15 -23.92
CA SER A 176 5.91 17.96 -24.73
C SER A 176 6.91 16.84 -24.58
N ASP A 177 8.12 17.27 -24.28
CA ASP A 177 9.31 16.46 -24.18
C ASP A 177 9.74 16.30 -22.72
N VAL A 178 8.92 16.73 -21.75
CA VAL A 178 9.15 16.42 -20.34
C VAL A 178 9.15 14.91 -20.19
N THR A 179 10.15 14.38 -19.49
CA THR A 179 10.52 12.95 -19.37
C THR A 179 11.21 12.33 -20.59
N SER A 180 11.42 13.04 -21.71
CA SER A 180 12.13 12.48 -22.88
C SER A 180 13.65 12.46 -22.72
N GLY A 181 14.20 13.34 -21.88
CA GLY A 181 15.63 13.48 -21.63
C GLY A 181 16.04 13.07 -20.22
N ASN A 182 16.95 13.84 -19.61
CA ASN A 182 17.38 13.64 -18.23
C ASN A 182 16.38 14.32 -17.28
N TYR A 183 15.85 13.57 -16.33
CA TYR A 183 14.94 14.06 -15.32
C TYR A 183 15.11 13.32 -14.01
N THR A 184 14.76 14.00 -12.92
CA THR A 184 14.78 13.48 -11.56
C THR A 184 13.37 13.54 -10.98
N VAL A 185 12.94 12.44 -10.36
CA VAL A 185 11.66 12.32 -9.66
C VAL A 185 11.93 12.22 -8.17
N ARG A 186 11.33 13.11 -7.39
CA ARG A 186 11.40 13.12 -5.94
C ARG A 186 10.02 12.95 -5.35
N TYR A 187 9.86 12.03 -4.41
CA TYR A 187 8.60 11.78 -3.71
C TYR A 187 8.85 11.12 -2.36
N LYS A 188 7.79 10.96 -1.56
CA LYS A 188 7.82 10.15 -0.34
C LYS A 188 6.97 8.91 -0.55
N GLY A 189 7.59 7.73 -0.49
CA GLY A 189 6.88 6.45 -0.43
C GLY A 189 6.34 6.22 0.97
N VAL A 190 5.13 5.68 1.06
CA VAL A 190 4.45 5.30 2.29
C VAL A 190 4.61 3.81 2.47
N HIS A 191 5.04 3.41 3.66
CA HIS A 191 4.98 2.01 4.07
C HIS A 191 4.22 1.90 5.40
N GLU A 192 3.15 1.13 5.37
CA GLU A 192 2.22 0.89 6.46
C GLU A 192 2.41 -0.54 6.96
N ILE A 193 2.66 -0.69 8.26
CA ILE A 193 2.76 -1.98 8.94
C ILE A 193 1.64 -2.03 9.97
N SER A 194 0.81 -3.07 9.88
CA SER A 194 -0.27 -3.30 10.85
C SER A 194 0.15 -4.42 11.78
N THR A 195 0.31 -4.09 13.06
CA THR A 195 0.62 -5.05 14.11
C THR A 195 -0.64 -5.45 14.85
N TYR A 196 -0.92 -6.75 14.87
CA TYR A 196 -1.93 -7.32 15.75
C TYR A 196 -1.31 -7.79 17.05
N GLU A 197 -1.86 -7.32 18.17
CA GLU A 197 -1.50 -7.77 19.51
C GLU A 197 -2.65 -8.55 20.12
N TYR A 198 -2.43 -9.83 20.35
CA TYR A 198 -3.35 -10.73 21.01
C TYR A 198 -3.05 -10.78 22.51
N VAL A 199 -4.06 -10.47 23.31
CA VAL A 199 -4.00 -10.51 24.77
C VAL A 199 -4.48 -11.88 25.27
N CYS A 200 -3.53 -12.80 25.43
CA CYS A 200 -3.79 -14.16 25.87
C CYS A 200 -3.83 -14.23 27.41
N ASN A 201 -5.05 -14.26 27.97
CA ASN A 201 -5.29 -14.32 29.41
C ASN A 201 -5.37 -15.77 29.90
N ALA A 202 -4.47 -16.17 30.79
CA ALA A 202 -4.48 -17.46 31.48
C ALA A 202 -4.90 -17.28 32.94
N ALA A 203 -6.16 -17.60 33.27
CA ALA A 203 -6.67 -17.47 34.62
C ALA A 203 -5.97 -18.43 35.60
N SER A 204 -6.14 -18.19 36.90
CA SER A 204 -5.49 -18.97 37.96
C SER A 204 -5.86 -20.47 37.92
N ASN A 205 -7.08 -20.79 37.49
CA ASN A 205 -7.64 -22.12 37.38
C ASN A 205 -7.51 -22.76 35.97
N GLU A 206 -7.04 -22.01 34.97
CA GLU A 206 -6.88 -22.48 33.59
C GLU A 206 -5.43 -22.92 33.30
N PHE A 207 -5.24 -23.80 32.32
CA PHE A 207 -3.93 -24.24 31.80
C PHE A 207 -2.96 -24.78 32.86
N ASN A 208 -3.50 -25.38 33.92
CA ASN A 208 -2.72 -25.96 35.02
C ASN A 208 -2.26 -27.40 34.75
N GLN A 209 -2.57 -27.93 33.57
CA GLN A 209 -2.16 -29.25 33.11
C GLN A 209 -1.21 -29.12 31.92
N THR A 210 -0.26 -30.04 31.82
CA THR A 210 0.66 -30.12 30.70
C THR A 210 -0.01 -30.73 29.47
N GLN A 211 0.31 -30.21 28.29
CA GLN A 211 -0.11 -30.77 27.00
C GLN A 211 0.98 -31.65 26.37
N ASN A 212 2.11 -31.83 27.04
CA ASN A 212 3.22 -32.63 26.53
C ASN A 212 2.93 -34.13 26.72
N GLU A 213 2.87 -34.88 25.61
CA GLU A 213 2.61 -36.33 25.63
C GLU A 213 3.70 -37.17 26.32
N THR A 214 4.91 -36.63 26.45
CA THR A 214 6.02 -37.34 27.11
C THR A 214 5.82 -37.55 28.61
N ILE A 215 4.73 -37.03 29.19
CA ILE A 215 4.35 -37.31 30.59
C ILE A 215 3.89 -38.75 30.80
N PHE A 216 3.44 -39.43 29.75
CA PHE A 216 2.96 -40.80 29.84
C PHE A 216 4.12 -41.80 29.86
N LYS A 217 3.92 -42.93 30.55
CA LYS A 217 4.87 -44.04 30.53
C LYS A 217 4.86 -44.72 29.16
N PRO A 218 6.02 -45.07 28.58
CA PRO A 218 6.07 -45.91 27.39
C PRO A 218 5.35 -47.23 27.65
N GLY A 219 4.35 -47.58 26.81
CA GLY A 219 3.54 -48.80 26.98
C GLY A 219 2.60 -48.81 28.20
N GLY A 220 2.41 -47.67 28.89
CA GLY A 220 1.68 -47.58 30.16
C GLY A 220 0.15 -47.46 30.06
N ALA A 221 -0.44 -47.60 28.87
CA ALA A 221 -1.88 -47.45 28.64
C ALA A 221 -2.49 -46.18 29.27
N GLY A 222 -1.84 -45.03 29.09
CA GLY A 222 -2.30 -43.73 29.63
C GLY A 222 -1.87 -43.44 31.08
N LYS A 223 -1.06 -44.29 31.71
CA LYS A 223 -0.50 -44.01 33.04
C LYS A 223 0.60 -42.95 32.97
N LEU A 224 0.49 -41.93 33.84
CA LEU A 224 1.51 -40.91 34.05
C LEU A 224 2.80 -41.51 34.64
N LYS A 225 3.96 -40.89 34.38
CA LYS A 225 5.24 -41.24 35.04
C LYS A 225 5.13 -41.04 36.57
N ASP A 226 5.81 -41.88 37.35
CA ASP A 226 5.61 -41.94 38.81
C ASP A 226 5.90 -40.61 39.52
N HIS A 227 6.90 -39.86 39.05
CA HIS A 227 7.25 -38.54 39.58
C HIS A 227 6.24 -37.42 39.25
N LEU A 228 5.24 -37.71 38.40
CA LEU A 228 4.18 -36.77 37.98
C LEU A 228 2.84 -37.03 38.69
N THR A 229 2.80 -37.98 39.63
CA THR A 229 1.58 -38.36 40.38
C THR A 229 1.38 -37.56 41.67
N GLY A 230 2.36 -36.74 42.07
CA GLY A 230 2.31 -35.92 43.28
C GLY A 230 1.34 -34.74 43.19
N SER A 231 0.79 -34.33 44.33
CA SER A 231 -0.22 -33.26 44.44
C SER A 231 0.26 -31.87 43.98
N LEU A 232 1.59 -31.64 43.99
CA LEU A 232 2.23 -30.40 43.55
C LEU A 232 3.15 -30.67 42.34
N PHE A 233 2.56 -30.85 41.17
CA PHE A 233 3.29 -30.78 39.91
C PHE A 233 3.30 -29.34 39.36
N PRO A 234 4.47 -28.67 39.25
CA PRO A 234 4.57 -27.35 38.64
C PRO A 234 4.45 -27.47 37.12
N THR A 235 3.45 -26.82 36.53
CA THR A 235 3.36 -26.67 35.08
C THR A 235 4.06 -25.40 34.64
N TYR A 236 4.59 -25.42 33.42
CA TYR A 236 5.27 -24.28 32.82
C TYR A 236 4.60 -23.95 31.49
N ILE A 237 4.51 -22.66 31.20
CA ILE A 237 4.16 -22.16 29.88
C ILE A 237 5.48 -22.01 29.12
N THR A 238 5.60 -22.70 28.00
CA THR A 238 6.76 -22.65 27.11
C THR A 238 6.43 -21.96 25.79
N GLU A 239 5.19 -22.07 25.33
CA GLU A 239 4.75 -21.62 24.01
C GLU A 239 3.30 -21.15 24.09
N VAL A 240 2.92 -20.22 23.22
CA VAL A 240 1.54 -19.78 22.99
C VAL A 240 1.23 -20.03 21.52
N GLY A 241 0.30 -20.94 21.25
CA GLY A 241 -0.22 -21.19 19.91
C GLY A 241 -1.46 -20.35 19.62
N LEU A 242 -1.52 -19.75 18.44
CA LEU A 242 -2.70 -19.11 17.88
C LEU A 242 -3.34 -20.10 16.89
N TYR A 243 -4.64 -20.29 17.00
CA TYR A 243 -5.43 -21.22 16.20
C TYR A 243 -6.59 -20.49 15.55
N ASP A 244 -7.01 -20.93 14.36
CA ASP A 244 -8.22 -20.43 13.71
C ASP A 244 -9.50 -21.11 14.25
N ASP A 245 -10.65 -20.75 13.67
CA ASP A 245 -11.96 -21.28 14.05
C ASP A 245 -12.13 -22.78 13.76
N ALA A 246 -11.28 -23.36 12.92
CA ALA A 246 -11.23 -24.80 12.60
C ALA A 246 -10.26 -25.57 13.50
N GLU A 247 -9.65 -24.89 14.50
CA GLU A 247 -8.58 -25.40 15.35
C GLU A 247 -7.25 -25.68 14.62
N ASP A 248 -7.03 -25.08 13.44
CA ASP A 248 -5.76 -25.15 12.72
C ASP A 248 -4.76 -24.12 13.28
N LEU A 249 -3.50 -24.52 13.45
CA LEU A 249 -2.46 -23.66 14.02
C LEU A 249 -2.02 -22.60 12.98
N ILE A 250 -2.28 -21.33 13.28
CA ILE A 250 -1.92 -20.18 12.44
C ILE A 250 -0.60 -19.52 12.85
N GLY A 251 -0.17 -19.68 14.10
CA GLY A 251 1.06 -19.08 14.60
C GLY A 251 1.51 -19.64 15.94
N ILE A 252 2.81 -19.59 16.20
CA ILE A 252 3.40 -20.07 17.45
C ILE A 252 4.41 -19.06 18.00
N ALA A 253 4.19 -18.64 19.24
CA ALA A 253 5.12 -17.80 20.00
C ALA A 253 5.84 -18.66 21.04
N ARG A 254 7.14 -18.87 20.86
CA ARG A 254 7.99 -19.59 21.82
C ARG A 254 8.60 -18.61 22.80
N LEU A 255 8.52 -18.92 24.09
CA LEU A 255 9.16 -18.14 25.14
C LEU A 255 10.64 -18.49 25.21
N SER A 256 11.50 -17.49 25.43
CA SER A 256 12.95 -17.68 25.61
C SER A 256 13.28 -18.54 26.81
N GLN A 257 12.41 -18.53 27.82
CA GLN A 257 12.49 -19.35 29.01
C GLN A 257 11.10 -19.81 29.43
N ALA A 258 11.00 -21.06 29.90
CA ALA A 258 9.78 -21.62 30.44
C ALA A 258 9.34 -20.84 31.70
N ILE A 259 8.12 -20.31 31.69
CA ILE A 259 7.58 -19.51 32.81
C ILE A 259 6.69 -20.42 33.67
N PRO A 260 6.92 -20.53 34.98
CA PRO A 260 6.07 -21.35 35.85
C PRO A 260 4.64 -20.79 35.89
N LYS A 261 3.66 -21.67 35.65
CA LYS A 261 2.25 -21.30 35.71
C LYS A 261 1.83 -21.12 37.18
N SER A 262 1.36 -19.91 37.50
CA SER A 262 0.78 -19.67 38.82
C SER A 262 -0.64 -20.23 38.93
N ARG A 263 -0.91 -20.91 40.05
CA ARG A 263 -2.25 -21.34 40.47
C ARG A 263 -2.96 -20.35 41.41
N LYS A 264 -2.30 -19.23 41.74
CA LYS A 264 -2.84 -18.20 42.64
C LYS A 264 -3.12 -16.86 41.96
N ILE A 265 -2.39 -16.54 40.90
CA ILE A 265 -2.52 -15.28 40.17
C ILE A 265 -2.77 -15.55 38.68
N PRO A 266 -3.66 -14.77 38.05
CA PRO A 266 -3.82 -14.81 36.59
C PRO A 266 -2.54 -14.31 35.92
N MET A 267 -2.25 -14.87 34.76
CA MET A 267 -1.10 -14.48 33.93
C MET A 267 -1.62 -14.00 32.57
N ARG A 268 -0.93 -13.02 31.99
CA ARG A 268 -1.29 -12.44 30.69
C ARG A 268 -0.08 -12.44 29.78
N PHE A 269 -0.25 -12.93 28.57
CA PHE A 269 0.76 -12.94 27.52
C PHE A 269 0.29 -12.03 26.40
N PHE A 270 1.17 -11.14 25.95
CA PHE A 270 0.92 -10.28 24.79
C PHE A 270 1.68 -10.89 23.62
N VAL A 271 0.94 -11.39 22.62
CA VAL A 271 1.52 -11.98 21.42
C VAL A 271 1.35 -10.97 20.30
N ARG A 272 2.47 -10.45 19.77
CA ARG A 272 2.46 -9.51 18.65
C ARG A 272 2.79 -10.23 17.36
N MET A 273 2.02 -9.92 16.33
CA MET A 273 2.20 -10.39 14.98
C MET A 273 2.18 -9.17 14.06
N ASP A 274 3.30 -8.95 13.39
CA ASP A 274 3.43 -7.92 12.35
C ASP A 274 3.05 -8.56 11.01
N TYR A 275 2.24 -7.86 10.22
CA TYR A 275 1.83 -8.24 8.88
C TYR A 275 2.08 -7.07 7.91
#